data_AF-A0A1U7CVW2-F1
#
_entry.id   AF-A0A1U7CVW2-F1
#
_cell.length_a   1.000
_cell.length_b   1.000
_cell.length_c   1.000
_cell.angle_alpha   90.00
_cell.angle_beta   90.00
_cell.angle_gamma   90.00
#
_symmetry.space_group_name_H-M   'P 1'
#
loop_
_entity.id
_entity.type
_entity.pdbx_description
1 polymer ?
#
loop_
_entity_poly.entity_id
_entity_poly.type
_entity_poly.pdbx_seq_one_letter_code
_entity_poly.pdbx_strand_id
1 'polypeptide(L)'
;MIRLSMMMGRTAAWVACLVLGLGAAVQAGTVDVYSNNVGGDAVVGASPTVAIGSSGWYYSDVRVGGTAGIDSTFARSGNGSVLFQGDASAGSYKADVSYSTGESLGKLSDLSSFSYDWYRSAASTNNGIQAPSLRLLLGVDGVYKGALVFEPYYSLTTPGDVATDTWVHSNIFDPNMYLWSNKDLPFQEQFNHDIAFWKSEIGNYDILGVSSGIGSGWYGTSIAAVDNIHFGFGEGPGTTYNFEVGAVPEPASVVSFLIAGGFGLAGAAYRRRRAR
;
A
#
# COMPACT_ATOMS: atom_id res chain seq x y z
N MET A 1 83.95 -25.19 4.80
CA MET A 1 83.79 -24.46 6.08
C MET A 1 82.43 -23.81 6.10
N ILE A 2 81.69 -24.07 7.17
CA ILE A 2 80.33 -23.63 7.46
C ILE A 2 80.29 -22.13 7.74
N ARG A 3 79.26 -21.41 7.27
CA ARG A 3 78.59 -20.36 8.06
C ARG A 3 77.14 -20.10 7.63
N LEU A 4 76.30 -20.05 8.66
CA LEU A 4 74.85 -19.91 8.77
C LEU A 4 74.38 -18.44 8.63
N SER A 5 73.16 -18.22 8.10
CA SER A 5 72.07 -17.36 8.66
C SER A 5 70.92 -17.25 7.63
N MET A 6 69.69 -17.72 7.89
CA MET A 6 68.57 -17.05 8.59
C MET A 6 68.35 -15.60 8.08
N MET A 7 67.20 -15.11 7.61
CA MET A 7 65.78 -15.23 8.00
C MET A 7 64.87 -14.73 6.85
N MET A 8 63.77 -15.41 6.53
CA MET A 8 62.36 -15.00 6.74
C MET A 8 61.90 -13.59 6.27
N GLY A 9 60.85 -13.56 5.44
CA GLY A 9 59.99 -12.39 5.18
C GLY A 9 59.14 -12.51 3.91
N ARG A 10 58.24 -13.50 3.81
CA ARG A 10 56.76 -13.31 3.82
C ARG A 10 56.27 -11.95 3.29
N THR A 11 55.66 -11.94 2.10
CA THR A 11 54.28 -11.45 1.88
C THR A 11 53.81 -11.91 0.50
N ALA A 12 53.03 -13.00 0.48
CA ALA A 12 52.23 -13.40 -0.67
C ALA A 12 50.99 -12.50 -0.72
N ALA A 13 50.84 -11.71 -1.78
CA ALA A 13 49.61 -10.98 -2.06
C ALA A 13 48.69 -11.91 -2.87
N TRP A 14 47.79 -12.61 -2.18
CA TRP A 14 46.66 -13.29 -2.79
C TRP A 14 45.54 -12.26 -3.01
N VAL A 15 45.29 -11.90 -4.27
CA VAL A 15 44.07 -11.20 -4.65
C VAL A 15 43.00 -12.26 -4.91
N ALA A 16 42.12 -12.47 -3.93
CA ALA A 16 40.90 -13.22 -4.13
C ALA A 16 39.84 -12.28 -4.72
N CYS A 17 39.56 -12.43 -6.02
CA CYS A 17 38.38 -11.82 -6.63
C CYS A 17 37.12 -12.55 -6.14
N LEU A 18 36.43 -11.97 -5.16
CA LEU A 18 35.11 -12.41 -4.72
C LEU A 18 34.10 -12.04 -5.82
N VAL A 19 33.67 -13.02 -6.60
CA VAL A 19 32.52 -12.88 -7.51
C VAL A 19 31.26 -12.98 -6.65
N LEU A 20 30.64 -11.83 -6.35
CA LEU A 20 29.30 -11.78 -5.78
C LEU A 20 28.30 -12.14 -6.88
N GLY A 21 27.81 -13.38 -6.84
CA GLY A 21 26.64 -13.79 -7.62
C GLY A 21 25.40 -13.08 -7.09
N LEU A 22 25.00 -12.01 -7.76
CA LEU A 22 23.71 -11.35 -7.57
C LEU A 22 22.63 -12.25 -8.20
N GLY A 23 22.10 -13.18 -7.40
CA GLY A 23 20.76 -13.70 -7.66
C GLY A 23 19.78 -12.56 -7.37
N ALA A 24 19.26 -11.92 -8.41
CA ALA A 24 18.17 -10.97 -8.26
C ALA A 24 16.92 -11.74 -7.84
N ALA A 25 16.65 -11.79 -6.54
CA ALA A 25 15.32 -12.16 -6.07
C ALA A 25 14.34 -11.12 -6.62
N VAL A 26 13.29 -11.57 -7.32
CA VAL A 26 12.20 -10.68 -7.74
C VAL A 26 11.48 -10.25 -6.46
N GLN A 27 11.83 -9.08 -5.95
CA GLN A 27 11.27 -8.54 -4.71
C GLN A 27 9.89 -7.94 -5.00
N ALA A 28 8.99 -8.00 -4.01
CA ALA A 28 7.75 -7.23 -4.05
C ALA A 28 8.06 -5.75 -4.31
N GLY A 29 7.43 -5.21 -5.35
CA GLY A 29 7.60 -3.81 -5.74
C GLY A 29 6.73 -2.91 -4.89
N THR A 30 7.29 -1.82 -4.39
CA THR A 30 6.50 -0.68 -3.89
C THR A 30 6.40 0.33 -5.03
N VAL A 31 5.19 0.81 -5.30
CA VAL A 31 4.88 1.85 -6.27
C VAL A 31 4.33 3.04 -5.50
N ASP A 32 5.02 4.17 -5.58
CA ASP A 32 4.52 5.42 -5.04
C ASP A 32 3.43 5.99 -5.98
N VAL A 33 2.30 6.35 -5.38
CA VAL A 33 1.18 7.02 -6.02
C VAL A 33 1.16 8.45 -5.53
N TYR A 34 1.54 9.38 -6.40
CA TYR A 34 1.62 10.80 -6.04
C TYR A 34 0.28 11.52 -6.21
N SER A 35 -0.04 12.41 -5.27
CA SER A 35 -1.14 13.37 -5.40
C SER A 35 -1.06 14.15 -6.72
N ASN A 36 -2.20 14.60 -7.24
CA ASN A 36 -2.24 15.39 -8.48
C ASN A 36 -1.67 16.79 -8.32
N ASN A 37 -1.63 17.31 -7.09
CA ASN A 37 -1.06 18.61 -6.75
C ASN A 37 0.13 18.44 -5.81
N VAL A 38 1.12 19.33 -5.96
CA VAL A 38 2.28 19.37 -5.07
C VAL A 38 1.84 19.71 -3.65
N GLY A 39 2.22 18.87 -2.68
CA GLY A 39 1.87 19.08 -1.28
C GLY A 39 0.51 18.50 -0.87
N GLY A 40 -0.13 17.75 -1.76
CA GLY A 40 -1.38 17.05 -1.51
C GLY A 40 -2.56 17.61 -2.29
N ASP A 41 -3.63 16.84 -2.35
CA ASP A 41 -4.87 17.17 -3.05
C ASP A 41 -6.11 16.64 -2.29
N ALA A 42 -7.29 17.09 -2.71
CA ALA A 42 -8.56 16.61 -2.19
C ALA A 42 -9.67 16.82 -3.22
N VAL A 43 -10.62 15.89 -3.24
CA VAL A 43 -11.88 15.99 -3.96
C VAL A 43 -13.04 15.89 -2.97
N VAL A 44 -14.07 16.70 -3.17
CA VAL A 44 -15.18 16.86 -2.24
C VAL A 44 -16.50 16.74 -2.99
N GLY A 45 -17.42 15.92 -2.49
CA GLY A 45 -18.80 15.89 -2.96
C GLY A 45 -19.04 15.21 -4.32
N ALA A 46 -17.99 14.95 -5.10
CA ALA A 46 -18.07 14.35 -6.43
C ALA A 46 -16.76 13.64 -6.80
N SER A 47 -16.87 12.54 -7.53
CA SER A 47 -15.69 11.79 -8.03
C SER A 47 -15.10 12.47 -9.27
N PRO A 48 -13.76 12.66 -9.35
CA PRO A 48 -13.10 13.07 -10.57
C PRO A 48 -13.08 11.93 -11.61
N THR A 49 -12.81 12.28 -12.87
CA THR A 49 -12.61 11.31 -13.96
C THR A 49 -11.14 11.09 -14.31
N VAL A 50 -10.22 11.77 -13.60
CA VAL A 50 -8.78 11.75 -13.85
C VAL A 50 -8.09 10.85 -12.84
N ALA A 51 -7.14 10.05 -13.31
CA ALA A 51 -6.31 9.20 -12.46
C ALA A 51 -5.36 10.02 -11.60
N ILE A 52 -5.19 9.62 -10.34
CA ILE A 52 -4.22 10.14 -9.39
C ILE A 52 -2.82 9.92 -9.93
N GLY A 53 -2.08 10.99 -10.23
CA GLY A 53 -0.67 10.89 -10.64
C GLY A 53 -0.44 10.04 -11.90
N SER A 54 -1.45 9.85 -12.76
CA SER A 54 -1.44 8.89 -13.88
C SER A 54 -1.18 7.42 -13.49
N SER A 55 -1.50 7.03 -12.26
CA SER A 55 -1.14 5.72 -11.66
C SER A 55 -2.15 4.58 -11.89
N GLY A 56 -3.31 4.87 -12.48
CA GLY A 56 -4.45 3.94 -12.52
C GLY A 56 -5.30 3.92 -11.24
N TRP A 57 -4.90 4.66 -10.20
CA TRP A 57 -5.75 4.95 -9.05
C TRP A 57 -6.64 6.16 -9.31
N TYR A 58 -7.84 6.15 -8.72
CA TYR A 58 -8.83 7.22 -8.83
C TYR A 58 -9.47 7.46 -7.48
N TYR A 59 -9.76 8.73 -7.16
CA TYR A 59 -10.78 9.01 -6.16
C TYR A 59 -12.14 8.64 -6.77
N SER A 60 -12.92 7.85 -6.05
CA SER A 60 -14.12 7.20 -6.58
C SER A 60 -15.22 7.17 -5.54
N ASP A 61 -16.46 7.09 -6.01
CA ASP A 61 -17.68 7.11 -5.19
C ASP A 61 -17.68 8.19 -4.09
N VAL A 62 -17.03 9.32 -4.38
CA VAL A 62 -17.05 10.52 -3.55
C VAL A 62 -18.40 11.19 -3.73
N ARG A 63 -19.18 11.23 -2.66
CA ARG A 63 -20.55 11.77 -2.63
C ARG A 63 -20.61 13.02 -1.77
N VAL A 64 -21.76 13.70 -1.79
CA VAL A 64 -22.06 14.83 -0.89
C VAL A 64 -21.69 14.45 0.55
N GLY A 65 -20.94 15.35 1.22
CA GLY A 65 -20.41 15.12 2.57
C GLY A 65 -19.17 14.23 2.65
N GLY A 66 -18.73 13.61 1.56
CA GLY A 66 -17.51 12.83 1.48
C GLY A 66 -16.35 13.63 0.88
N THR A 67 -15.15 13.39 1.41
CA THR A 67 -13.88 13.89 0.89
C THR A 67 -12.89 12.74 0.79
N ALA A 68 -12.15 12.68 -0.33
CA ALA A 68 -10.99 11.82 -0.50
C ALA A 68 -9.81 12.66 -1.02
N GLY A 69 -8.59 12.38 -0.59
CA GLY A 69 -7.41 13.12 -1.03
C GLY A 69 -6.13 12.48 -0.55
N ILE A 70 -4.99 12.77 -1.18
CA ILE A 70 -3.69 12.41 -0.61
C ILE A 70 -3.14 13.62 0.11
N ASP A 71 -2.84 13.48 1.39
CA ASP A 71 -2.27 14.53 2.21
C ASP A 71 -1.23 14.00 3.21
N SER A 72 -0.60 14.92 3.95
CA SER A 72 0.42 14.59 4.95
C SER A 72 -0.13 14.49 6.38
N THR A 73 -1.45 14.56 6.59
CA THR A 73 -2.06 14.63 7.93
C THR A 73 -1.80 13.35 8.71
N PHE A 74 -1.90 12.20 8.04
CA PHE A 74 -1.66 10.89 8.61
C PHE A 74 -0.57 10.14 7.83
N ALA A 75 0.60 10.74 7.58
CA ALA A 75 1.66 10.04 6.85
C ALA A 75 2.03 8.70 7.50
N ARG A 76 2.22 7.64 6.68
CA ARG A 76 2.50 6.28 7.17
C ARG A 76 3.82 5.72 6.66
N SER A 77 3.95 5.50 5.35
CA SER A 77 5.15 4.93 4.73
C SER A 77 5.96 5.94 3.89
N GLY A 78 5.93 7.20 4.31
CA GLY A 78 6.66 8.27 3.65
C GLY A 78 6.16 9.63 4.12
N ASN A 79 5.72 10.46 3.19
CA ASN A 79 5.21 11.81 3.44
C ASN A 79 3.70 11.95 3.27
N GLY A 80 2.99 10.89 2.89
CA GLY A 80 1.55 10.93 2.65
C GLY A 80 0.77 9.69 3.10
N SER A 81 -0.55 9.78 2.89
CA SER A 81 -1.52 8.69 2.89
C SER A 81 -2.80 9.17 2.17
N VAL A 82 -3.71 8.27 1.83
CA VAL A 82 -5.06 8.69 1.38
C VAL A 82 -5.89 9.04 2.60
N LEU A 83 -6.27 10.30 2.75
CA LEU A 83 -7.24 10.79 3.73
C LEU A 83 -8.67 10.63 3.21
N PHE A 84 -9.55 10.15 4.08
CA PHE A 84 -11.00 10.18 3.92
C PHE A 84 -11.66 10.99 5.04
N GLN A 85 -12.62 11.83 4.67
CA GLN A 85 -13.46 12.54 5.62
C GLN A 85 -14.94 12.43 5.27
N GLY A 86 -15.77 12.24 6.29
CA GLY A 86 -17.22 12.25 6.21
C GLY A 86 -17.82 13.33 7.10
N ASP A 87 -18.70 14.15 6.55
CA ASP A 87 -19.41 15.20 7.25
C ASP A 87 -20.74 14.70 7.82
N ALA A 88 -20.91 14.83 9.14
CA ALA A 88 -22.13 14.51 9.86
C ALA A 88 -23.36 15.27 9.31
N SER A 89 -23.18 16.49 8.81
CA SER A 89 -24.26 17.35 8.33
C SER A 89 -24.95 16.84 7.07
N ALA A 90 -24.25 16.01 6.29
CA ALA A 90 -24.77 15.44 5.04
C ALA A 90 -25.75 14.27 5.26
N GLY A 91 -25.87 13.76 6.49
CA GLY A 91 -26.71 12.61 6.84
C GLY A 91 -26.16 11.26 6.36
N SER A 92 -25.54 11.19 5.18
CA SER A 92 -24.78 10.03 4.70
C SER A 92 -23.72 10.52 3.71
N TYR A 93 -22.52 9.94 3.79
CA TYR A 93 -21.41 10.25 2.91
C TYR A 93 -20.75 8.97 2.41
N LYS A 94 -19.91 9.14 1.39
CA LYS A 94 -19.04 8.09 0.87
C LYS A 94 -17.82 8.72 0.21
N ALA A 95 -16.68 8.06 0.34
CA ALA A 95 -15.44 8.45 -0.29
C ALA A 95 -14.53 7.22 -0.39
N ASP A 96 -14.11 6.89 -1.61
CA ASP A 96 -13.24 5.76 -1.89
C ASP A 96 -12.01 6.18 -2.70
N VAL A 97 -10.97 5.35 -2.67
CA VAL A 97 -9.86 5.32 -3.61
C VAL A 97 -9.85 3.95 -4.28
N SER A 98 -9.81 3.91 -5.61
CA SER A 98 -9.92 2.67 -6.36
C SER A 98 -8.88 2.56 -7.46
N TYR A 99 -8.33 1.37 -7.63
CA TYR A 99 -7.44 1.00 -8.71
C TYR A 99 -8.20 0.19 -9.75
N SER A 100 -8.06 0.57 -11.03
CA SER A 100 -8.51 -0.25 -12.15
C SER A 100 -7.74 0.13 -13.42
N THR A 101 -7.49 -0.87 -14.26
CA THR A 101 -6.88 -0.70 -15.59
C THR A 101 -7.91 -0.66 -16.72
N GLY A 102 -9.19 -0.84 -16.40
CA GLY A 102 -10.25 -1.10 -17.37
C GLY A 102 -10.29 -2.54 -17.90
N GLU A 103 -9.33 -3.38 -17.48
CA GLU A 103 -9.19 -4.79 -17.83
C GLU A 103 -9.23 -5.66 -16.55
N SER A 104 -9.33 -6.98 -16.72
CA SER A 104 -9.18 -7.91 -15.59
C SER A 104 -7.75 -7.86 -15.04
N LEU A 105 -7.62 -7.74 -13.72
CA LEU A 105 -6.33 -7.82 -13.00
C LEU A 105 -5.88 -9.28 -12.80
N GLY A 106 -6.80 -10.24 -12.97
CA GLY A 106 -6.59 -11.65 -12.70
C GLY A 106 -7.86 -12.32 -12.18
N LYS A 107 -7.82 -13.64 -12.01
CA LYS A 107 -8.92 -14.40 -11.41
C LYS A 107 -8.85 -14.36 -9.89
N LEU A 108 -10.00 -14.43 -9.22
CA LEU A 108 -10.05 -14.53 -7.76
C LEU A 108 -9.32 -15.77 -7.25
N SER A 109 -9.38 -16.90 -7.97
CA SER A 109 -8.62 -18.12 -7.67
C SER A 109 -7.12 -17.85 -7.52
N ASP A 110 -6.61 -16.90 -8.29
CA ASP A 110 -5.19 -16.63 -8.42
C ASP A 110 -4.71 -15.57 -7.41
N LEU A 111 -5.60 -14.86 -6.72
CA LEU A 111 -5.22 -13.84 -5.72
C LEU A 111 -4.33 -14.46 -4.63
N SER A 112 -3.09 -14.02 -4.50
CA SER A 112 -2.11 -14.61 -3.57
C SER A 112 -1.77 -13.72 -2.38
N SER A 113 -2.03 -12.42 -2.48
CA SER A 113 -1.92 -11.48 -1.38
C SER A 113 -2.95 -10.38 -1.52
N PHE A 114 -3.49 -9.91 -0.39
CA PHE A 114 -4.36 -8.74 -0.35
C PHE A 114 -4.41 -8.13 1.04
N SER A 115 -3.79 -6.97 1.22
CA SER A 115 -3.66 -6.29 2.50
C SER A 115 -3.60 -4.77 2.34
N TYR A 116 -3.69 -4.06 3.44
CA TYR A 116 -3.58 -2.60 3.52
C TYR A 116 -3.26 -2.17 4.95
N ASP A 117 -2.74 -0.96 5.07
CA ASP A 117 -2.68 -0.24 6.33
C ASP A 117 -3.86 0.73 6.40
N TRP A 118 -4.50 0.84 7.57
CA TRP A 118 -5.57 1.80 7.81
C TRP A 118 -5.42 2.51 9.15
N TYR A 119 -6.03 3.68 9.23
CA TYR A 119 -6.06 4.54 10.41
C TYR A 119 -7.46 5.09 10.61
N ARG A 120 -7.91 5.16 11.86
CA ARG A 120 -9.12 5.87 12.27
C ARG A 120 -8.75 6.90 13.33
N SER A 121 -9.16 8.15 13.13
CA SER A 121 -8.94 9.19 14.15
C SER A 121 -9.93 9.06 15.29
N ALA A 122 -9.49 9.26 16.54
CA ALA A 122 -10.38 9.38 17.69
C ALA A 122 -11.28 10.63 17.63
N ALA A 123 -11.00 11.59 16.73
CA ALA A 123 -11.88 12.71 16.45
C ALA A 123 -13.14 12.31 15.64
N SER A 124 -13.21 11.07 15.16
CA SER A 124 -14.41 10.53 14.49
C SER A 124 -15.54 10.33 15.49
N THR A 125 -16.75 10.77 15.14
CA THR A 125 -17.97 10.62 15.94
C THR A 125 -18.95 9.61 15.38
N ASN A 126 -18.68 9.04 14.20
CA ASN A 126 -19.41 7.89 13.70
C ASN A 126 -19.16 6.65 14.56
N ASN A 127 -19.99 5.60 14.40
CA ASN A 127 -19.94 4.40 15.25
C ASN A 127 -18.51 3.83 15.32
N GLY A 128 -18.05 3.49 16.53
CA GLY A 128 -16.68 3.06 16.78
C GLY A 128 -16.29 1.75 16.09
N ILE A 129 -17.24 0.98 15.60
CA ILE A 129 -16.97 -0.23 14.79
C ILE A 129 -16.53 0.08 13.34
N GLN A 130 -16.70 1.31 12.89
CA GLN A 130 -16.53 1.67 11.48
C GLN A 130 -15.09 2.11 11.19
N ALA A 131 -14.42 1.47 10.23
CA ALA A 131 -13.07 1.81 9.77
C ALA A 131 -13.01 1.70 8.24
N PRO A 132 -12.00 2.27 7.56
CA PRO A 132 -11.85 2.09 6.12
C PRO A 132 -11.91 0.62 5.73
N SER A 133 -12.76 0.33 4.75
CA SER A 133 -12.91 -1.01 4.17
C SER A 133 -11.84 -1.27 3.11
N LEU A 134 -11.58 -2.54 2.79
CA LEU A 134 -10.80 -2.97 1.64
C LEU A 134 -11.65 -3.92 0.78
N ARG A 135 -11.64 -3.75 -0.54
CA ARG A 135 -12.62 -4.40 -1.43
C ARG A 135 -11.98 -4.91 -2.71
N LEU A 136 -12.43 -6.08 -3.15
CA LEU A 136 -12.19 -6.62 -4.48
C LEU A 136 -13.43 -6.34 -5.33
N LEU A 137 -13.26 -5.62 -6.43
CA LEU A 137 -14.32 -5.38 -7.40
C LEU A 137 -14.34 -6.54 -8.38
N LEU A 138 -15.43 -7.29 -8.43
CA LEU A 138 -15.53 -8.54 -9.15
C LEU A 138 -16.45 -8.43 -10.36
N GLY A 139 -16.13 -9.21 -11.39
CA GLY A 139 -16.93 -9.32 -12.60
C GLY A 139 -16.82 -10.67 -13.28
N VAL A 140 -17.59 -10.81 -14.36
CA VAL A 140 -17.54 -11.95 -15.28
C VAL A 140 -17.42 -11.38 -16.69
N ASP A 141 -16.39 -11.81 -17.42
CA ASP A 141 -16.11 -11.36 -18.78
C ASP A 141 -15.96 -9.83 -18.87
N GLY A 142 -15.28 -9.24 -17.88
CA GLY A 142 -15.07 -7.79 -17.79
C GLY A 142 -16.29 -6.99 -17.32
N VAL A 143 -17.44 -7.63 -17.08
CA VAL A 143 -18.66 -6.94 -16.62
C VAL A 143 -18.74 -7.01 -15.10
N TYR A 144 -18.77 -5.84 -14.45
CA TYR A 144 -18.93 -5.74 -12.99
C TYR A 144 -20.18 -6.47 -12.50
N LYS A 145 -20.00 -7.25 -11.43
CA LYS A 145 -21.04 -8.00 -10.74
C LYS A 145 -21.16 -7.62 -9.28
N GLY A 146 -20.11 -7.16 -8.62
CA GLY A 146 -20.22 -6.80 -7.21
C GLY A 146 -18.86 -6.72 -6.54
N ALA A 147 -18.83 -6.80 -5.22
CA ALA A 147 -17.60 -6.72 -4.45
C ALA A 147 -17.58 -7.72 -3.30
N LEU A 148 -16.38 -8.25 -3.04
CA LEU A 148 -16.04 -8.80 -1.73
C LEU A 148 -15.46 -7.68 -0.89
N VAL A 149 -15.98 -7.51 0.31
CA VAL A 149 -15.70 -6.40 1.20
C VAL A 149 -15.14 -6.93 2.50
N PHE A 150 -13.94 -6.49 2.83
CA PHE A 150 -13.33 -6.63 4.14
C PHE A 150 -13.59 -5.34 4.94
N GLU A 151 -14.10 -5.51 6.15
CA GLU A 151 -14.20 -4.44 7.16
C GLU A 151 -13.60 -4.94 8.47
N PRO A 152 -12.71 -4.15 9.13
CA PRO A 152 -11.98 -4.61 10.31
C PRO A 152 -12.85 -5.18 11.43
N TYR A 153 -14.05 -4.63 11.64
CA TYR A 153 -14.97 -5.06 12.69
C TYR A 153 -15.32 -6.55 12.65
N TYR A 154 -15.56 -7.11 11.48
CA TYR A 154 -15.98 -8.51 11.36
C TYR A 154 -14.88 -9.50 11.74
N SER A 155 -13.63 -9.03 11.82
CA SER A 155 -12.45 -9.85 12.12
C SER A 155 -11.94 -9.65 13.56
N LEU A 156 -12.71 -8.94 14.40
CA LEU A 156 -12.37 -8.76 15.81
C LEU A 156 -12.71 -10.01 16.62
N THR A 157 -11.76 -10.49 17.42
CA THR A 157 -11.95 -11.62 18.33
C THR A 157 -12.94 -11.31 19.46
N THR A 158 -13.08 -10.03 19.80
CA THR A 158 -14.08 -9.51 20.74
C THR A 158 -14.84 -8.38 20.04
N PRO A 159 -16.17 -8.45 19.94
CA PRO A 159 -16.97 -7.36 19.39
C PRO A 159 -16.70 -6.06 20.15
N GLY A 160 -16.42 -4.97 19.43
CA GLY A 160 -16.13 -3.68 20.04
C GLY A 160 -15.65 -2.65 19.02
N ASP A 161 -15.30 -1.48 19.55
CA ASP A 161 -14.74 -0.39 18.75
C ASP A 161 -13.38 -0.80 18.16
N VAL A 162 -13.14 -0.36 16.93
CA VAL A 162 -11.84 -0.52 16.28
C VAL A 162 -10.80 0.42 16.90
N ALA A 163 -9.53 0.09 16.74
CA ALA A 163 -8.46 0.95 17.23
C ALA A 163 -8.53 2.36 16.61
N THR A 164 -8.24 3.36 17.43
CA THR A 164 -8.13 4.76 17.00
C THR A 164 -6.73 5.29 17.28
N ASP A 165 -6.33 6.30 16.52
CA ASP A 165 -5.04 6.98 16.63
C ASP A 165 -3.80 6.09 16.52
N THR A 166 -3.95 4.99 15.79
CA THR A 166 -2.85 4.11 15.40
C THR A 166 -3.10 3.55 14.01
N TRP A 167 -2.00 3.35 13.28
CA TRP A 167 -2.02 2.56 12.06
C TRP A 167 -2.17 1.08 12.40
N VAL A 168 -3.04 0.40 11.65
CA VAL A 168 -3.30 -1.03 11.78
C VAL A 168 -3.09 -1.68 10.41
N HIS A 169 -2.33 -2.78 10.40
CA HIS A 169 -2.18 -3.62 9.22
C HIS A 169 -3.28 -4.67 9.20
N SER A 170 -3.88 -4.91 8.03
CA SER A 170 -4.87 -5.98 7.85
C SER A 170 -4.63 -6.72 6.55
N ASN A 171 -4.55 -8.04 6.64
CA ASN A 171 -4.32 -8.94 5.51
C ASN A 171 -5.41 -10.01 5.49
N ILE A 172 -6.17 -10.13 4.39
CA ILE A 172 -7.33 -11.03 4.35
C ILE A 172 -6.96 -12.52 4.40
N PHE A 173 -5.68 -12.85 4.24
CA PHE A 173 -5.16 -14.21 4.36
C PHE A 173 -4.78 -14.59 5.80
N ASP A 174 -4.81 -13.64 6.74
CA ASP A 174 -4.58 -13.95 8.15
C ASP A 174 -5.78 -14.73 8.74
N PRO A 175 -5.56 -15.56 9.79
CA PRO A 175 -6.64 -16.28 10.44
C PRO A 175 -7.73 -15.35 10.99
N ASN A 176 -9.00 -15.76 10.85
CA ASN A 176 -10.20 -15.02 11.29
C ASN A 176 -10.44 -13.69 10.56
N MET A 177 -9.90 -13.54 9.35
CA MET A 177 -10.22 -12.41 8.49
C MET A 177 -11.38 -12.76 7.58
N TYR A 178 -12.48 -12.05 7.75
CA TYR A 178 -13.72 -12.34 7.03
C TYR A 178 -14.09 -11.23 6.05
N LEU A 179 -14.56 -11.66 4.88
CA LEU A 179 -15.17 -10.83 3.87
C LEU A 179 -16.67 -11.11 3.80
N TRP A 180 -17.41 -10.10 3.37
CA TRP A 180 -18.81 -10.22 3.00
C TRP A 180 -19.01 -9.84 1.52
N SER A 181 -20.02 -10.43 0.89
CA SER A 181 -20.37 -10.15 -0.51
C SER A 181 -21.51 -9.16 -0.58
N ASN A 182 -21.40 -8.11 -1.40
CA ASN A 182 -22.59 -7.29 -1.68
C ASN A 182 -23.65 -8.06 -2.48
N LYS A 183 -24.89 -7.54 -2.47
CA LYS A 183 -26.07 -8.19 -3.06
C LYS A 183 -26.01 -8.46 -4.57
N ASP A 184 -25.07 -7.83 -5.28
CA ASP A 184 -25.03 -7.87 -6.75
C ASP A 184 -24.28 -9.12 -7.29
N LEU A 185 -23.50 -9.79 -6.43
CA LEU A 185 -22.91 -11.10 -6.71
C LEU A 185 -24.01 -12.17 -6.87
N PRO A 186 -23.75 -13.35 -7.49
CA PRO A 186 -24.79 -14.34 -7.84
C PRO A 186 -25.51 -14.97 -6.63
N PHE A 187 -25.20 -14.52 -5.42
CA PHE A 187 -25.77 -14.98 -4.17
C PHE A 187 -26.52 -13.84 -3.48
N GLN A 188 -27.40 -14.19 -2.52
CA GLN A 188 -27.82 -13.19 -1.53
C GLN A 188 -26.58 -12.72 -0.75
N GLU A 189 -26.67 -11.52 -0.16
CA GLU A 189 -25.62 -10.98 0.72
C GLU A 189 -25.22 -12.03 1.78
N GLN A 190 -23.95 -12.44 1.79
CA GLN A 190 -23.39 -13.36 2.78
C GLN A 190 -22.26 -12.67 3.55
N PHE A 191 -22.11 -13.05 4.81
CA PHE A 191 -21.18 -12.46 5.77
C PHE A 191 -20.30 -13.53 6.40
N ASN A 192 -19.18 -13.10 7.00
CA ASN A 192 -18.34 -13.93 7.86
C ASN A 192 -17.69 -15.13 7.15
N HIS A 193 -17.24 -14.95 5.92
CA HIS A 193 -16.55 -15.98 5.14
C HIS A 193 -15.10 -15.56 4.81
N ASP A 194 -14.16 -16.48 4.96
CA ASP A 194 -12.76 -16.24 4.62
C ASP A 194 -12.51 -16.28 3.10
N ILE A 195 -11.30 -15.90 2.68
CA ILE A 195 -10.93 -15.90 1.26
C ILE A 195 -10.92 -17.30 0.64
N ALA A 196 -10.70 -18.36 1.42
CA ALA A 196 -10.68 -19.72 0.91
C ALA A 196 -12.08 -20.17 0.48
N PHE A 197 -13.10 -19.85 1.27
CA PHE A 197 -14.51 -20.02 0.89
C PHE A 197 -14.84 -19.26 -0.39
N TRP A 198 -14.48 -17.98 -0.47
CA TRP A 198 -14.82 -17.19 -1.66
C TRP A 198 -14.14 -17.71 -2.93
N LYS A 199 -12.90 -18.21 -2.82
CA LYS A 199 -12.22 -18.86 -3.93
C LYS A 199 -12.88 -20.16 -4.38
N SER A 200 -13.50 -20.94 -3.48
CA SER A 200 -14.23 -22.14 -3.87
C SER A 200 -15.56 -21.82 -4.57
N GLU A 201 -16.25 -20.76 -4.15
CA GLU A 201 -17.55 -20.39 -4.70
C GLU A 201 -17.45 -19.62 -6.03
N ILE A 202 -16.54 -18.65 -6.10
CA ILE A 202 -16.44 -17.69 -7.22
C ILE A 202 -15.01 -17.46 -7.69
N GLY A 203 -14.13 -18.45 -7.53
CA GLY A 203 -12.72 -18.36 -7.94
C GLY A 203 -12.52 -17.99 -9.43
N ASN A 204 -13.48 -18.31 -10.30
CA ASN A 204 -13.42 -17.98 -11.73
C ASN A 204 -13.81 -16.52 -12.07
N TYR A 205 -14.24 -15.73 -11.09
CA TYR A 205 -14.56 -14.31 -11.29
C TYR A 205 -13.30 -13.50 -11.57
N ASP A 206 -13.44 -12.51 -12.46
CA ASP A 206 -12.42 -11.52 -12.73
C ASP A 206 -12.37 -10.50 -11.60
N ILE A 207 -11.16 -10.19 -11.13
CA ILE A 207 -10.93 -9.02 -10.29
C ILE A 207 -10.75 -7.84 -11.24
N LEU A 208 -11.73 -6.94 -11.30
CA LEU A 208 -11.75 -5.75 -12.17
C LEU A 208 -11.08 -4.53 -11.53
N GLY A 209 -10.86 -4.60 -10.22
CA GLY A 209 -10.27 -3.51 -9.48
C GLY A 209 -10.16 -3.79 -7.99
N VAL A 210 -9.45 -2.90 -7.32
CA VAL A 210 -9.30 -2.85 -5.87
C VAL A 210 -9.84 -1.53 -5.39
N SER A 211 -10.52 -1.50 -4.25
CA SER A 211 -11.07 -0.27 -3.69
C SER A 211 -10.90 -0.24 -2.18
N SER A 212 -10.67 0.95 -1.62
CA SER A 212 -10.72 1.19 -0.19
C SER A 212 -11.45 2.48 0.09
N GLY A 213 -12.15 2.57 1.22
CA GLY A 213 -12.86 3.80 1.57
C GLY A 213 -13.81 3.68 2.74
N ILE A 214 -14.49 4.79 2.99
CA ILE A 214 -15.43 5.00 4.11
C ILE A 214 -16.86 5.19 3.61
N GLY A 215 -17.81 5.02 4.53
CA GLY A 215 -19.20 5.43 4.32
C GLY A 215 -20.10 4.31 3.83
N SER A 216 -21.17 4.71 3.14
CA SER A 216 -22.39 3.91 2.89
C SER A 216 -23.21 3.66 4.16
N GLY A 217 -24.08 4.61 4.50
CA GLY A 217 -24.97 4.50 5.67
C GLY A 217 -24.29 4.85 7.01
N TRP A 218 -23.10 5.46 6.96
CA TRP A 218 -22.43 5.98 8.15
C TRP A 218 -23.04 7.33 8.54
N TYR A 219 -23.21 7.53 9.84
CA TYR A 219 -23.72 8.76 10.45
C TYR A 219 -22.69 9.32 11.42
N GLY A 220 -22.64 10.64 11.57
CA GLY A 220 -21.61 11.33 12.36
C GLY A 220 -20.33 11.57 11.55
N THR A 221 -19.40 12.35 12.10
CA THR A 221 -18.16 12.70 11.43
C THR A 221 -17.24 11.50 11.38
N SER A 222 -16.60 11.23 10.25
CA SER A 222 -15.51 10.24 10.17
C SER A 222 -14.25 10.89 9.62
N ILE A 223 -13.10 10.52 10.18
CA ILE A 223 -11.78 10.92 9.73
C ILE A 223 -10.91 9.66 9.77
N ALA A 224 -10.47 9.23 8.61
CA ALA A 224 -9.73 7.99 8.47
C ALA A 224 -8.71 8.10 7.35
N ALA A 225 -7.70 7.23 7.34
CA ALA A 225 -6.72 7.19 6.26
C ALA A 225 -6.37 5.75 5.89
N VAL A 226 -5.85 5.57 4.67
CA VAL A 226 -5.31 4.29 4.20
C VAL A 226 -4.00 4.50 3.47
N ASP A 227 -3.14 3.49 3.56
CA ASP A 227 -1.85 3.45 2.87
C ASP A 227 -1.42 2.00 2.62
N ASN A 228 -0.31 1.80 1.90
CA ASN A 228 0.29 0.49 1.64
C ASN A 228 -0.69 -0.57 1.13
N ILE A 229 -1.60 -0.22 0.21
CA ILE A 229 -2.53 -1.20 -0.36
C ILE A 229 -1.73 -2.20 -1.19
N HIS A 230 -1.75 -3.46 -0.79
CA HIS A 230 -0.94 -4.52 -1.38
C HIS A 230 -1.82 -5.59 -2.00
N PHE A 231 -1.52 -6.01 -3.22
CA PHE A 231 -2.15 -7.17 -3.84
C PHE A 231 -1.23 -7.89 -4.82
N GLY A 232 -1.46 -9.19 -4.99
CA GLY A 232 -0.67 -10.05 -5.85
C GLY A 232 -1.47 -11.23 -6.39
N PHE A 233 -0.99 -11.81 -7.49
CA PHE A 233 -1.63 -12.93 -8.18
C PHE A 233 -0.61 -14.03 -8.50
N GLY A 234 -1.05 -15.28 -8.39
CA GLY A 234 -0.25 -16.48 -8.65
C GLY A 234 0.97 -16.59 -7.73
N GLU A 235 2.05 -17.17 -8.27
CA GLU A 235 3.33 -17.33 -7.58
C GLU A 235 4.22 -16.07 -7.68
N GLY A 236 3.76 -15.03 -8.37
CA GLY A 236 4.50 -13.77 -8.53
C GLY A 236 4.50 -12.93 -7.25
N PRO A 237 5.47 -12.02 -7.09
CA PRO A 237 5.44 -11.08 -5.98
C PRO A 237 4.30 -10.09 -6.15
N GLY A 238 3.60 -9.77 -5.05
CA GLY A 238 2.59 -8.72 -5.05
C GLY A 238 3.20 -7.31 -5.20
N THR A 239 2.34 -6.34 -5.51
CA THR A 239 2.68 -4.93 -5.58
C THR A 239 2.04 -4.19 -4.41
N THR A 240 2.83 -3.36 -3.72
CA THR A 240 2.34 -2.43 -2.71
C THR A 240 2.23 -1.04 -3.32
N TYR A 241 1.09 -0.39 -3.12
CA TYR A 241 0.86 0.99 -3.51
C TYR A 241 0.91 1.88 -2.27
N ASN A 242 1.88 2.78 -2.26
CA ASN A 242 2.17 3.73 -1.18
C ASN A 242 1.77 5.14 -1.65
N PHE A 243 1.05 5.91 -0.84
CA PHE A 243 0.46 7.17 -1.30
C PHE A 243 1.20 8.40 -0.74
N GLU A 244 1.64 9.29 -1.64
CA GLU A 244 2.62 10.32 -1.30
C GLU A 244 2.19 11.71 -1.80
N VAL A 245 2.43 12.77 -1.03
CA VAL A 245 2.16 14.17 -1.47
C VAL A 245 3.22 14.72 -2.42
N GLY A 246 4.28 13.95 -2.65
CA GLY A 246 5.38 14.26 -3.56
C GLY A 246 6.52 13.25 -3.41
N ALA A 247 7.47 13.26 -4.35
CA ALA A 247 8.61 12.35 -4.32
C ALA A 247 9.41 12.48 -3.01
N VAL A 248 9.53 11.39 -2.27
CA VAL A 248 10.45 11.28 -1.13
C VAL A 248 11.82 10.91 -1.68
N PRO A 249 12.89 11.71 -1.48
CA PRO A 249 14.22 11.31 -1.89
C PRO A 249 14.63 10.02 -1.17
N GLU A 250 14.84 8.94 -1.92
CA GLU A 250 15.19 7.66 -1.30
C GLU A 250 16.47 7.77 -0.45
N PRO A 251 16.54 7.11 0.73
CA PRO A 251 17.72 7.13 1.59
C PRO A 251 19.01 6.70 0.86
N ALA A 252 18.90 5.75 -0.08
CA ALA A 252 20.03 5.27 -0.87
C ALA A 252 20.61 6.36 -1.78
N SER A 253 19.79 7.26 -2.30
CA SER A 253 20.23 8.41 -3.10
C SER A 253 21.06 9.35 -2.25
N VAL A 254 20.60 9.67 -1.04
CA VAL A 254 21.31 10.54 -0.10
C VAL A 254 22.64 9.91 0.33
N VAL A 255 22.64 8.61 0.66
CA VAL A 255 23.86 7.87 1.01
C VAL A 255 24.83 7.83 -0.17
N SER A 256 24.36 7.61 -1.40
CA SER A 256 25.19 7.60 -2.60
C SER A 256 25.82 8.97 -2.87
N PHE A 257 25.07 10.05 -2.69
CA PHE A 257 25.60 11.42 -2.77
C PHE A 257 26.64 11.71 -1.68
N LEU A 258 26.42 11.25 -0.45
CA LEU A 258 27.38 11.40 0.65
C LEU A 258 28.65 10.58 0.43
N ILE A 259 28.53 9.35 -0.08
CA ILE A 259 29.67 8.49 -0.41
C ILE A 259 30.47 9.09 -1.57
N ALA A 260 29.80 9.51 -2.65
CA ALA A 260 30.45 10.14 -3.80
C ALA A 260 31.13 11.46 -3.41
N GLY A 261 30.47 12.29 -2.60
CA GLY A 261 31.03 13.52 -2.05
C GLY A 261 32.23 13.26 -1.12
N GLY A 262 32.15 12.23 -0.28
CA GLY A 262 33.23 11.80 0.61
C GLY A 262 34.48 11.34 -0.15
N PHE A 263 34.31 10.54 -1.21
CA PHE A 263 35.43 10.14 -2.07
C PHE A 263 36.04 11.32 -2.83
N GLY A 264 35.21 12.29 -3.28
CA GLY A 264 35.69 13.51 -3.91
C GLY A 264 36.59 14.35 -2.98
N LEU A 265 36.18 14.52 -1.73
CA LEU A 265 36.93 15.26 -0.71
C LEU A 265 38.22 14.52 -0.28
N ALA A 266 38.16 13.21 -0.08
CA ALA A 266 39.33 12.39 0.24
C ALA A 266 40.37 12.42 -0.90
N GLY A 267 39.91 12.34 -2.15
CA GLY A 267 40.76 12.45 -3.34
C GLY A 267 41.43 13.83 -3.47
N ALA A 268 40.70 14.92 -3.17
CA ALA A 268 41.25 16.27 -3.18
C ALA A 268 42.30 16.47 -2.06
N ALA A 269 42.02 15.99 -0.85
CA ALA A 269 42.95 16.04 0.28
C ALA A 269 44.23 15.23 0.00
N TYR A 270 44.11 14.06 -0.63
CA TYR A 270 45.25 13.23 -1.01
C TYR A 270 46.16 13.93 -2.04
N ARG A 271 45.59 14.54 -3.09
CA ARG A 271 46.35 15.30 -4.08
C ARG A 271 47.08 16.50 -3.45
N ARG A 272 46.43 17.20 -2.52
CA ARG A 272 47.02 18.37 -1.84
C ARG A 272 48.22 18.00 -0.95
N ARG A 273 48.25 16.78 -0.40
CA ARG A 273 49.38 16.26 0.39
C ARG A 273 50.57 15.81 -0.45
N ARG A 274 50.35 15.45 -1.72
CA ARG A 274 51.42 15.07 -2.66
C ARG A 274 52.02 16.26 -3.43
N ALA A 275 51.34 17.40 -3.44
CA ALA A 275 51.81 18.63 -4.08
C ALA A 275 52.63 19.55 -3.13
N ARG A 276 52.86 19.12 -1.88
CA ARG A 276 53.78 19.73 -0.93
C ARG A 276 54.94 18.78 -0.70
#